data_AF-E3I4S2-F1
#
_entry.id   AF-E3I4S2-F1
#
_cell.length_a   1.000
_cell.length_b   1.000
_cell.length_c   1.000
_cell.angle_alpha   90.00
_cell.angle_beta   90.00
_cell.angle_gamma   90.00
#
_symmetry.space_group_name_H-M   'P 1'
#
loop_
_entity.id
_entity.type
_entity.pdbx_description
1 polymer ?
#
loop_
_entity_poly.entity_id
_entity_poly.type
_entity_poly.pdbx_seq_one_letter_code
_entity_poly.pdbx_strand_id
1 'polypeptide(L)' 'METGLRKDAKGNVLAKRIIERFEASLNGRPALTVDLNRSVAANPYLRLSISPTESGTLALHWTEDTGRLTEKSVAIVVG' A
#
# COMPACT_ATOMS: atom_id res chain seq x y z
N MET A 1 -5.52 9.03 -0.94
CA MET A 1 -6.45 8.58 -1.99
C MET A 1 -7.31 9.73 -2.51
N GLU A 2 -6.74 10.90 -2.76
CA GLU A 2 -7.38 11.96 -3.53
C GLU A 2 -7.27 11.59 -5.01
N THR A 3 -8.40 11.43 -5.70
CA THR A 3 -8.44 10.83 -7.05
C THR A 3 -8.04 11.81 -8.15
N GLY A 4 -8.00 13.11 -7.83
CA GLY A 4 -7.81 14.18 -8.79
C GLY A 4 -9.08 14.54 -9.56
N LEU A 5 -10.25 14.08 -9.11
CA LEU A 5 -11.55 14.36 -9.73
C LEU A 5 -12.42 15.30 -8.88
N ARG A 6 -12.12 15.42 -7.59
CA ARG A 6 -12.88 16.28 -6.67
C ARG A 6 -12.49 17.74 -6.86
N LYS A 7 -13.47 18.63 -6.72
CA LYS A 7 -13.29 20.08 -6.72
C LYS A 7 -13.38 20.64 -5.31
N ASP A 8 -12.67 21.73 -5.06
CA ASP A 8 -12.84 22.55 -3.85
C ASP A 8 -14.08 23.46 -3.94
N ALA A 9 -14.34 24.24 -2.89
CA ALA A 9 -15.46 25.17 -2.84
C ALA A 9 -15.37 26.31 -3.88
N LYS A 10 -14.19 26.55 -4.45
CA LYS A 10 -13.94 27.54 -5.50
C LYS A 10 -14.01 26.93 -6.91
N GLY A 11 -14.26 25.63 -7.03
CA GLY A 11 -14.32 24.90 -8.29
C GLY A 11 -12.97 24.41 -8.83
N ASN A 12 -11.88 24.62 -8.10
CA ASN A 12 -10.55 24.14 -8.52
C ASN A 12 -10.45 22.63 -8.34
N VAL A 13 -9.85 21.95 -9.31
CA VAL A 13 -9.58 20.51 -9.21
C VAL A 13 -8.45 20.28 -8.23
N LEU A 14 -8.66 19.34 -7.30
CA LEU A 14 -7.63 18.94 -6.35
C LEU A 14 -6.62 18.04 -7.03
N ALA A 15 -5.34 18.19 -6.71
CA ALA A 15 -4.29 17.34 -7.27
C ALA A 15 -4.48 15.88 -6.83
N LYS A 16 -4.22 14.95 -7.76
CA LYS A 16 -4.18 13.52 -7.45
C LYS A 16 -3.16 13.27 -6.34
N ARG A 17 -3.55 12.48 -5.34
CA ARG A 17 -2.68 12.00 -4.28
C ARG A 17 -3.15 10.66 -3.77
N ILE A 18 -2.67 9.59 -4.38
CA ILE A 18 -3.04 8.21 -4.05
C ILE A 18 -1.82 7.41 -3.58
N ILE A 19 -2.08 6.37 -2.79
CA ILE A 19 -1.15 5.25 -2.70
C ILE A 19 -1.26 4.53 -4.04
N GLU A 20 -0.16 4.44 -4.78
CA GLU A 20 -0.12 3.82 -6.11
C GLU A 20 0.42 2.39 -6.07
N ARG A 21 1.15 2.03 -5.02
CA ARG A 21 1.76 0.70 -4.90
C ARG A 21 1.80 0.22 -3.46
N PHE A 22 1.48 -1.05 -3.28
CA PHE A 22 1.69 -1.78 -2.04
C PHE A 22 2.56 -3.00 -2.30
N GLU A 23 3.57 -3.20 -1.46
CA GLU A 23 4.51 -4.32 -1.56
C GLU A 23 4.62 -5.02 -0.21
N ALA A 24 4.58 -6.36 -0.25
CA ALA A 24 4.84 -7.21 0.90
C ALA A 24 6.01 -8.14 0.58
N SER A 25 6.99 -8.23 1.47
CA SER A 25 8.11 -9.16 1.36
C SER A 25 8.33 -9.92 2.66
N LEU A 26 8.67 -11.20 2.57
CA LEU A 26 8.99 -12.05 3.71
C LEU A 26 10.47 -12.41 3.65
N ASN A 27 11.23 -12.08 4.70
CA ASN A 27 12.68 -12.29 4.74
C ASN A 27 13.40 -11.72 3.50
N GLY A 28 12.96 -10.54 3.04
CA GLY A 28 13.50 -9.85 1.86
C GLY A 28 13.06 -10.45 0.52
N ARG A 29 12.31 -11.55 0.50
CA ARG A 29 11.76 -12.14 -0.74
C ARG A 29 10.38 -11.53 -1.03
N PRO A 30 10.14 -10.98 -2.23
CA PRO A 30 8.82 -10.46 -2.59
C PRO A 30 7.74 -11.54 -2.46
N ALA A 31 6.67 -11.23 -1.73
CA ALA A 31 5.53 -12.11 -1.53
C ALA A 31 4.31 -11.63 -2.33
N LEU A 32 4.06 -10.31 -2.35
CA LEU A 32 2.95 -9.70 -3.08
C LEU A 32 3.32 -8.29 -3.54
N THR A 33 2.85 -7.92 -4.72
CA THR A 33 2.84 -6.54 -5.22
C THR A 33 1.44 -6.22 -5.71
N VAL A 34 0.94 -5.04 -5.35
CA VAL A 34 -0.38 -4.55 -5.77
C VAL A 34 -0.22 -3.14 -6.30
N ASP A 35 -0.60 -2.94 -7.56
CA ASP A 35 -0.73 -1.60 -8.14
C ASP A 35 -2.15 -1.07 -7.87
N LEU A 36 -2.23 0.06 -7.18
CA LEU A 36 -3.46 0.70 -6.72
C LEU A 36 -3.78 1.88 -7.63
N ASN A 37 -5.04 1.96 -8.06
CA ASN A 37 -5.52 2.99 -8.96
C ASN A 37 -6.56 3.90 -8.29
N ARG A 38 -6.99 4.95 -8.99
CA ARG A 38 -7.91 5.98 -8.50
C ARG A 38 -9.27 5.45 -8.04
N SER A 39 -9.68 4.27 -8.51
CA SER A 39 -10.96 3.64 -8.15
C SER A 39 -10.93 2.91 -6.81
N VAL A 40 -9.78 2.85 -6.13
CA VAL A 40 -9.67 2.29 -4.79
C VAL A 40 -10.19 3.32 -3.77
N ALA A 41 -11.01 2.85 -2.82
CA ALA A 41 -11.60 3.68 -1.78
C ALA A 41 -10.55 4.41 -0.93
N ALA A 42 -10.98 5.49 -0.27
CA ALA A 42 -10.17 6.16 0.73
C ALA A 42 -9.81 5.21 1.88
N ASN A 43 -8.59 5.35 2.43
CA ASN A 43 -8.03 4.48 3.46
C ASN A 43 -8.08 2.99 3.06
N PRO A 44 -7.34 2.58 2.02
CA PRO A 44 -7.45 1.24 1.47
C PRO A 44 -7.09 0.18 2.53
N TYR A 45 -7.95 -0.82 2.65
CA TYR A 45 -7.69 -2.02 3.44
C TYR A 45 -7.37 -3.18 2.50
N LEU A 46 -6.20 -3.79 2.70
CA LEU A 46 -5.75 -4.95 1.95
C LEU A 46 -5.66 -6.15 2.88
N ARG A 47 -6.28 -7.26 2.49
CA ARG A 47 -6.13 -8.56 3.15
C ARG A 47 -5.43 -9.52 2.21
N LEU A 48 -4.33 -10.08 2.68
CA LEU A 48 -3.56 -11.10 1.98
C LEU A 48 -3.42 -12.34 2.84
N SER A 49 -3.27 -13.49 2.20
CA SER A 49 -2.97 -14.77 2.84
C SER A 49 -1.55 -15.17 2.45
N ILE A 50 -0.74 -15.54 3.44
CA ILE A 50 0.61 -16.07 3.23
C ILE A 50 0.74 -17.39 4.01
N SER A 51 1.56 -18.30 3.50
CA SER A 51 1.84 -19.59 4.13
C SER A 51 3.36 -19.79 4.26
N PRO A 52 4.02 -19.07 5.18
CA PRO A 52 5.46 -19.19 5.39
C PRO A 52 5.83 -20.59 5.92
N THR A 53 6.94 -21.15 5.42
CA THR A 53 7.53 -22.40 5.93
C THR A 53 8.57 -22.16 7.02
N GLU A 54 9.00 -20.92 7.19
CA GLU A 54 10.02 -20.51 8.15
C GLU A 54 9.57 -19.23 8.85
N SER A 55 9.99 -19.07 10.11
CA SER A 55 9.83 -17.81 10.84
C SER A 55 10.60 -16.68 10.15
N GLY A 56 10.14 -15.45 10.33
CA GLY A 56 10.72 -14.33 9.60
C GLY A 56 10.12 -12.97 9.89
N THR A 57 10.53 -11.99 9.08
CA THR A 57 9.97 -10.63 9.10
C THR A 57 9.20 -10.38 7.81
N LEU A 58 7.92 -10.03 7.97
CA LEU A 58 7.08 -9.50 6.92
C LEU A 58 7.24 -7.97 6.89
N ALA A 59 7.84 -7.45 5.82
CA ALA A 59 7.94 -6.02 5.56
C ALA A 59 6.85 -5.59 4.57
N LEU A 60 6.16 -4.50 4.91
CA LEU A 60 5.01 -3.95 4.19
C LEU A 60 5.30 -2.50 3.82
N HIS A 61 5.20 -2.17 2.55
CA HIS A 61 5.48 -0.85 2.01
C HIS A 61 4.28 -0.30 1.25
N TRP A 62 3.95 0.97 1.48
CA TRP A 62 2.97 1.72 0.70
C TRP A 62 3.65 2.94 0.09
N THR A 63 3.62 3.03 -1.23
CA THR A 63 4.21 4.13 -1.99
C THR A 63 3.11 5.02 -2.54
N GLU A 64 3.15 6.30 -2.19
CA GLU A 64 2.31 7.34 -2.80
C GLU A 64 2.90 7.85 -4.11
N ASP A 65 2.02 8.36 -4.98
CA ASP A 65 2.36 9.03 -6.24
C ASP A 65 3.27 10.27 -6.08
N THR A 66 3.40 10.80 -4.87
CA THR A 66 4.36 11.86 -4.53
C THR A 66 5.76 11.32 -4.24
N GLY A 67 5.98 10.00 -4.32
CA GLY A 67 7.20 9.31 -3.89
C GLY A 67 7.31 9.09 -2.38
N ARG A 68 6.28 9.44 -1.59
CA ARG A 68 6.29 9.21 -0.14
C ARG A 68 6.14 7.72 0.14
N LEU A 69 7.07 7.18 0.93
CA LEU A 69 7.05 5.80 1.40
C LEU A 69 6.54 5.73 2.85
N THR A 70 5.69 4.76 3.13
CA THR A 70 5.30 4.36 4.49
C THR A 70 5.60 2.87 4.67
N GLU A 71 6.21 2.52 5.80
CA GLU A 71 6.75 1.17 6.05
C GLU A 71 6.20 0.59 7.35
N LYS A 72 6.02 -0.73 7.37
CA LYS A 72 5.71 -1.50 8.57
C LYS A 72 6.36 -2.88 8.51
N SER A 73 7.03 -3.26 9.60
CA SER A 73 7.58 -4.61 9.77
C SER A 73 6.86 -5.37 10.88
N VAL A 74 6.61 -6.65 10.64
CA VAL A 74 5.93 -7.56 11.57
C VAL A 74 6.68 -8.90 11.61
N ALA A 75 6.94 -9.42 12.81
CA ALA A 75 7.50 -10.76 12.97
C ALA A 75 6.42 -11.82 12.73
N ILE A 76 6.78 -12.87 11.98
CA ILE A 76 5.96 -14.05 11.74
C ILE A 76 6.69 -15.25 12.35
N VAL A 77 5.99 -16.01 13.20
CA VAL A 77 6.51 -17.22 13.85
C VAL A 77 5.79 -18.43 13.29
N VAL A 78 6.56 -19.37 12.76
CA VAL A 78 6.11 -20.69 12.33
C VAL A 78 6.62 -21.70 13.36
N GLY A 79 5.71 -22.52 13.88
CA GLY A 79 5.99 -23.55 14.89
C GLY A 79 6.33 -24.91 14.30
#